data_AF-A0A428XN77-F1
#
_entry.id   AF-A0A428XN77-F1
#
_cell.length_a   1.000
_cell.length_b   1.000
_cell.length_c   1.000
_cell.angle_alpha   90.00
_cell.angle_beta   90.00
_cell.angle_gamma   90.00
#
_symmetry.space_group_name_H-M   'P 1'
#
loop_
_entity.id
_entity.type
_entity.pdbx_description
1 polymer ?
#
loop_
_entity_poly.entity_id
_entity_poly.type
_entity_poly.pdbx_seq_one_letter_code
_entity_poly.pdbx_strand_id
1 'polypeptide(L)'
;MSEYQYYEFVALDQALTAKQQGELRAVSTRGRISSSSFVNDYQWGDLKTDPAKWMERYFDAHLYLANWGTRRIMLRLPKATLAPETAARFCVGESAGSWTTRTHVVLDLRSEDEDGDEERWDEESRLSAIIPARAELAAGDQRLLYLAWLLCVQNRELADDEPEPPVPAGLSRLSGSLQALADFLRLDADLLGVAAAASRPLPEKEPSAAVLRRWVKRLPEADKDEVLLRVLRGDGGLLRSELLRRFHGATEEDPAAGTRRAAGDLLAAAEKRWAVRQQQIREREAAERRRREETAAAAREQRLDALARHLVQAWNQVDELIATKRPKDYDAAATLLLDLQALAVREGEIFEFAEQMARLRERHARKPSLIDRFDRVRLN
;
A
#
# COMPACT_ATOMS: atom_id res chain seq x y z
N MET A 1 -0.56 -19.73 -14.01
CA MET A 1 -1.05 -18.36 -14.26
C MET A 1 -0.14 -17.74 -15.31
N SER A 2 -0.63 -16.84 -16.16
CA SER A 2 0.19 -16.17 -17.18
C SER A 2 1.14 -15.18 -16.49
N GLU A 3 2.40 -15.18 -16.92
CA GLU A 3 3.38 -14.17 -16.51
C GLU A 3 2.86 -12.77 -16.85
N TYR A 4 2.95 -11.82 -15.92
CA TYR A 4 2.64 -10.41 -16.20
C TYR A 4 3.75 -9.52 -15.65
N GLN A 5 4.25 -8.65 -16.52
CA GLN A 5 5.28 -7.67 -16.19
C GLN A 5 4.89 -6.30 -16.70
N TYR A 6 5.12 -5.27 -15.89
CA TYR A 6 4.89 -3.87 -16.21
C TYR A 6 6.20 -3.09 -16.12
N TYR A 7 6.48 -2.30 -17.15
CA TYR A 7 7.64 -1.43 -17.25
C TYR A 7 7.18 0.00 -17.54
N GLU A 8 7.61 0.95 -16.71
CA GLU A 8 7.41 2.39 -16.90
C GLU A 8 8.75 3.11 -16.75
N PHE A 9 9.09 3.97 -17.70
CA PHE A 9 10.27 4.82 -17.67
C PHE A 9 9.85 6.26 -17.99
N VAL A 10 10.43 7.23 -17.28
CA VAL A 10 10.12 8.65 -17.44
C VAL A 10 11.39 9.48 -17.55
N ALA A 11 11.43 10.38 -18.54
CA ALA A 11 12.45 11.40 -18.73
C ALA A 11 11.87 12.74 -18.26
N LEU A 12 12.50 13.31 -17.23
CA LEU A 12 12.06 14.50 -16.50
C LEU A 12 12.95 15.70 -16.80
N ASP A 13 14.26 15.48 -16.87
CA ASP A 13 15.22 16.57 -16.96
C ASP A 13 15.36 17.08 -18.40
N GLN A 14 15.26 16.18 -19.38
CA GLN A 14 15.29 16.50 -20.81
C GLN A 14 14.37 15.56 -21.60
N ALA A 15 13.69 16.11 -22.61
CA ALA A 15 12.84 15.32 -23.49
C ALA A 15 13.67 14.44 -24.43
N LEU A 16 13.18 13.23 -24.69
CA LEU A 16 13.74 12.29 -25.64
C LEU A 16 13.67 12.85 -27.07
N THR A 17 14.83 12.90 -27.73
CA THR A 17 14.94 13.25 -29.14
C THR A 17 14.27 12.20 -30.03
N ALA A 18 13.89 12.57 -31.25
CA ALA A 18 13.32 11.62 -32.22
C ALA A 18 14.24 10.42 -32.49
N LYS A 19 15.57 10.64 -32.48
CA LYS A 19 16.56 9.57 -32.62
C LYS A 19 16.49 8.58 -31.45
N GLN A 20 16.49 9.08 -30.21
CA GLN A 20 16.38 8.24 -29.02
C GLN A 20 15.07 7.46 -28.98
N GLN A 21 13.94 8.09 -29.35
CA GLN A 21 12.65 7.40 -29.46
C GLN A 21 12.69 6.27 -30.52
N GLY A 22 13.40 6.48 -31.64
CA GLY A 22 13.65 5.44 -32.64
C GLY A 22 14.49 4.27 -32.11
N GLU A 23 15.53 4.55 -31.31
CA GLU A 23 16.35 3.53 -30.63
C GLU A 23 15.50 2.68 -29.66
N LEU A 24 14.61 3.31 -28.88
CA LEU A 24 13.68 2.60 -27.99
C LEU A 24 12.67 1.73 -28.77
N ARG A 25 12.13 2.26 -29.88
CA ARG A 25 11.18 1.54 -30.76
C ARG A 25 11.81 0.30 -31.40
N ALA A 26 13.12 0.33 -31.67
CA ALA A 26 13.85 -0.82 -32.21
C ALA A 26 13.95 -1.96 -31.18
N VAL A 27 13.92 -1.66 -29.88
CA VAL A 27 13.96 -2.66 -28.80
C VAL A 27 12.57 -3.18 -28.46
N SER A 28 11.55 -2.31 -28.40
CA SER A 28 10.16 -2.72 -28.15
C SER A 28 9.22 -2.13 -29.17
N THR A 29 8.62 -3.01 -29.97
CA THR A 29 7.62 -2.65 -30.99
C THR A 29 6.28 -2.29 -30.37
N ARG A 30 5.91 -2.95 -29.26
CA ARG A 30 4.60 -2.79 -28.58
C ARG A 30 4.58 -1.67 -27.52
N GLY A 31 5.74 -1.22 -27.06
CA GLY A 31 5.82 -0.15 -26.06
C GLY A 31 5.16 1.15 -26.52
N ARG A 32 4.47 1.82 -25.61
CA ARG A 32 4.00 3.19 -25.78
C ARG A 32 5.18 4.12 -25.51
N ILE A 33 5.59 4.90 -26.51
CA ILE A 33 6.79 5.75 -26.45
C ILE A 33 6.36 7.19 -26.74
N SER A 34 6.77 8.12 -25.89
CA SER A 34 6.57 9.55 -26.04
C SER A 34 7.91 10.30 -25.91
N SER A 35 7.88 11.63 -25.98
CA SER A 35 9.05 12.45 -25.71
C SER A 35 9.47 12.45 -24.24
N SER A 36 8.66 11.96 -23.31
CA SER A 36 8.95 11.95 -21.88
C SER A 36 8.78 10.59 -21.21
N SER A 37 8.37 9.55 -21.95
CA SER A 37 8.09 8.25 -21.34
C SER A 37 8.21 7.07 -22.29
N PHE A 38 8.45 5.91 -21.69
CA PHE A 38 8.27 4.60 -22.29
C PHE A 38 7.45 3.74 -21.33
N VAL A 39 6.37 3.13 -21.81
CA VAL A 39 5.52 2.23 -21.02
C VAL A 39 5.25 0.96 -21.80
N ASN A 40 5.43 -0.20 -21.18
CA ASN A 40 5.09 -1.46 -21.80
C ASN A 40 4.66 -2.50 -20.77
N ASP A 41 3.75 -3.37 -21.17
CA ASP A 41 3.35 -4.55 -20.42
C ASP A 41 3.64 -5.82 -21.23
N TYR A 42 4.04 -6.88 -20.55
CA TYR A 42 4.36 -8.18 -21.15
C TYR A 42 3.52 -9.25 -20.47
N GLN A 43 2.86 -10.07 -21.30
CA GLN A 43 2.15 -11.28 -20.86
C GLN A 43 2.96 -12.57 -21.12
N TRP A 44 4.02 -12.45 -21.93
CA TRP A 44 4.97 -13.52 -22.28
C TRP A 44 6.31 -12.90 -22.67
N GLY A 45 7.40 -13.43 -22.12
CA GLY A 45 8.75 -12.90 -22.37
C GLY A 45 9.04 -11.63 -21.57
N ASP A 46 10.10 -10.92 -21.97
CA ASP A 46 10.67 -9.82 -21.19
C ASP A 46 11.22 -8.70 -22.07
N LEU A 47 11.46 -7.53 -21.47
CA LEU A 47 12.16 -6.41 -22.07
C LEU A 47 13.52 -6.87 -22.60
N LYS A 48 13.81 -6.62 -23.88
CA LYS A 48 15.01 -7.13 -24.57
C LYS A 48 16.27 -6.29 -24.31
N THR A 49 16.29 -5.57 -23.20
CA THR A 49 17.41 -4.73 -22.78
C THR A 49 17.44 -4.66 -21.26
N ASP A 50 18.61 -4.34 -20.74
CA ASP A 50 18.83 -4.04 -19.33
C ASP A 50 18.28 -2.63 -18.99
N PRO A 51 17.33 -2.50 -18.04
CA PRO A 51 16.83 -1.22 -17.57
C PRO A 51 17.92 -0.26 -17.08
N ALA A 52 19.02 -0.78 -16.48
CA ALA A 52 20.10 0.06 -15.99
C ALA A 52 20.75 0.89 -17.12
N LYS A 53 20.96 0.27 -18.30
CA LYS A 53 21.51 0.98 -19.48
C LYS A 53 20.59 2.09 -19.98
N TRP A 54 19.28 1.90 -19.85
CA TRP A 54 18.29 2.91 -20.22
C TRP A 54 18.24 4.06 -19.21
N MET A 55 18.37 3.76 -17.92
CA MET A 55 18.52 4.77 -16.88
C MET A 55 19.77 5.62 -17.06
N GLU A 56 20.89 5.02 -17.47
CA GLU A 56 22.13 5.77 -17.71
C GLU A 56 22.05 6.71 -18.92
N ARG A 57 21.25 6.36 -19.93
CA ARG A 57 21.25 7.03 -21.23
C ARG A 57 20.09 7.98 -21.48
N TYR A 58 18.89 7.62 -21.02
CA TYR A 58 17.65 8.20 -21.54
C TYR A 58 16.70 8.69 -20.44
N PHE A 59 16.59 7.95 -19.33
CA PHE A 59 15.51 8.17 -18.37
C PHE A 59 16.02 8.64 -17.01
N ASP A 60 15.15 9.28 -16.25
CA ASP A 60 15.42 9.82 -14.91
C ASP A 60 14.76 8.99 -13.80
N ALA A 61 13.70 8.26 -14.15
CA ALA A 61 12.99 7.38 -13.25
C ALA A 61 12.48 6.14 -13.99
N HIS A 62 12.45 5.01 -13.29
CA HIS A 62 11.92 3.75 -13.80
C HIS A 62 11.17 3.00 -12.71
N LEU A 63 10.04 2.39 -13.05
CA LEU A 63 9.28 1.46 -12.24
C LEU A 63 9.10 0.15 -13.00
N TYR A 64 9.34 -0.96 -12.29
CA TYR A 64 9.08 -2.31 -12.75
C TYR A 64 8.23 -3.06 -11.72
N LEU A 65 7.27 -3.82 -12.21
CA LEU A 65 6.42 -4.68 -11.40
C LEU A 65 6.16 -5.99 -12.13
N ALA A 66 6.17 -7.08 -11.39
CA ALA A 66 5.74 -8.38 -11.87
C ALA A 66 4.71 -9.02 -10.95
N ASN A 67 3.82 -9.84 -11.52
CA ASN A 67 2.77 -10.51 -10.75
C ASN A 67 3.26 -11.65 -9.85
N TRP A 68 4.54 -12.00 -9.92
CA TRP A 68 5.21 -12.91 -8.98
C TRP A 68 5.89 -12.17 -7.81
N GLY A 69 5.56 -10.90 -7.59
CA GLY A 69 5.92 -10.18 -6.38
C GLY A 69 7.07 -9.18 -6.50
N THR A 70 7.86 -9.24 -7.59
CA THR A 70 8.96 -8.30 -7.81
C THR A 70 8.44 -6.87 -8.04
N ARG A 71 8.93 -5.93 -7.23
CA ARG A 71 8.70 -4.49 -7.39
C ARG A 71 10.04 -3.78 -7.36
N ARG A 72 10.34 -2.97 -8.37
CA ARG A 72 11.62 -2.26 -8.49
C ARG A 72 11.41 -0.83 -8.92
N ILE A 73 12.16 0.09 -8.33
CA ILE A 73 12.19 1.49 -8.71
C ILE A 73 13.63 1.98 -8.83
N MET A 74 13.93 2.68 -9.92
CA MET A 74 15.21 3.35 -10.11
C MET A 74 15.02 4.85 -10.22
N LEU A 75 15.90 5.62 -9.58
CA LEU A 75 15.90 7.08 -9.63
C LEU A 75 17.31 7.59 -9.95
N ARG A 76 17.44 8.33 -11.05
CA ARG A 76 18.71 8.95 -11.46
C ARG A 76 18.75 10.42 -11.03
N LEU A 77 19.79 10.81 -10.31
CA LEU A 77 20.02 12.19 -9.85
C LEU A 77 21.39 12.70 -10.30
N PRO A 78 21.53 13.98 -10.64
CA PRO A 78 22.84 14.59 -10.89
C PRO A 78 23.73 14.56 -9.65
N LYS A 79 25.05 14.39 -9.83
CA LYS A 79 26.02 14.43 -8.72
C LYS A 79 26.01 15.74 -7.94
N ALA A 80 25.59 16.84 -8.59
CA ALA A 80 25.47 18.15 -7.96
C ALA A 80 24.40 18.19 -6.85
N THR A 81 23.38 17.33 -6.93
CA THR A 81 22.29 17.26 -5.95
C THR A 81 22.41 16.05 -5.03
N LEU A 82 23.00 14.95 -5.49
CA LEU A 82 23.26 13.74 -4.70
C LEU A 82 24.72 13.28 -4.83
N ALA A 83 25.47 13.38 -3.75
CA ALA A 83 26.84 12.88 -3.71
C ALA A 83 26.84 11.34 -3.68
N PRO A 84 27.70 10.66 -4.48
CA PRO A 84 27.82 9.19 -4.47
C PRO A 84 28.04 8.61 -3.06
N GLU A 85 28.85 9.28 -2.25
CA GLU A 85 29.20 8.86 -0.89
C GLU A 85 27.98 8.94 0.04
N THR A 86 27.09 9.90 -0.19
CA THR A 86 25.83 9.99 0.54
C THR A 86 24.91 8.84 0.16
N ALA A 87 24.77 8.49 -1.12
CA ALA A 87 23.95 7.36 -1.55
C ALA A 87 24.48 6.02 -0.99
N ALA A 88 25.80 5.79 -1.08
CA ALA A 88 26.44 4.57 -0.63
C ALA A 88 26.30 4.29 0.89
N ARG A 89 26.05 5.32 1.70
CA ARG A 89 25.81 5.15 3.15
C ARG A 89 24.46 4.52 3.48
N PHE A 90 23.50 4.60 2.57
CA PHE A 90 22.14 4.09 2.78
C PHE A 90 21.81 2.93 1.85
N CYS A 91 22.38 2.92 0.65
CA CYS A 91 22.24 1.86 -0.33
C CYS A 91 23.34 0.81 -0.13
N VAL A 92 23.14 -0.04 0.88
CA VAL A 92 24.16 -0.95 1.45
C VAL A 92 23.89 -2.43 1.18
N GLY A 93 22.78 -2.75 0.52
CA GLY A 93 22.33 -4.12 0.37
C GLY A 93 21.82 -4.44 -1.03
N GLU A 94 21.25 -5.63 -1.13
CA GLU A 94 20.65 -6.15 -2.35
C GLU A 94 19.33 -5.43 -2.65
N SER A 95 18.53 -5.11 -1.64
CA SER A 95 17.25 -4.42 -1.77
C SER A 95 17.39 -2.93 -2.06
N ALA A 96 18.53 -2.33 -1.72
CA ALA A 96 18.84 -0.94 -2.03
C ALA A 96 20.28 -0.79 -2.47
N GLY A 97 20.48 -0.67 -3.78
CA GLY A 97 21.77 -0.43 -4.42
C GLY A 97 21.89 1.00 -4.96
N SER A 98 23.12 1.40 -5.22
CA SER A 98 23.39 2.59 -6.02
C SER A 98 24.63 2.41 -6.87
N TRP A 99 24.66 3.05 -8.04
CA TRP A 99 25.86 3.15 -8.86
C TRP A 99 26.01 4.55 -9.43
N THR A 100 27.21 4.82 -9.94
CA THR A 100 27.61 6.16 -10.36
C THR A 100 28.05 6.14 -11.81
N THR A 101 27.49 7.06 -12.60
CA THR A 101 27.98 7.38 -13.95
C THR A 101 28.97 8.55 -13.88
N ARG A 102 29.40 9.07 -15.04
CA ARG A 102 30.24 10.26 -15.07
C ARG A 102 29.58 11.46 -14.38
N THR A 103 28.29 11.65 -14.60
CA THR A 103 27.54 12.87 -14.23
C THR A 103 26.42 12.64 -13.21
N HIS A 104 25.98 11.39 -13.01
CA HIS A 104 24.82 11.06 -12.18
C HIS A 104 25.11 9.94 -11.18
N VAL A 105 24.25 9.83 -10.18
CA VAL A 105 24.07 8.67 -9.30
C VAL A 105 22.71 8.07 -9.64
N VAL A 106 22.62 6.75 -9.74
CA VAL A 106 21.37 6.02 -9.90
C VAL A 106 21.14 5.21 -8.64
N LEU A 107 19.98 5.40 -8.02
CA LEU A 107 19.46 4.57 -6.94
C LEU A 107 18.62 3.45 -7.55
N ASP A 108 18.70 2.26 -6.96
CA ASP A 108 17.94 1.09 -7.40
C ASP A 108 17.42 0.35 -6.17
N LEU A 109 16.12 0.42 -5.99
CA LEU A 109 15.41 -0.12 -4.84
C LEU A 109 14.51 -1.24 -5.32
N ARG A 110 14.60 -2.41 -4.71
CA ARG A 110 13.81 -3.58 -5.06
C ARG A 110 13.21 -4.25 -3.83
N SER A 111 12.00 -4.73 -4.00
CA SER A 111 11.25 -5.49 -3.02
C SER A 111 10.77 -6.75 -3.72
N GLU A 112 11.12 -7.91 -3.15
CA GLU A 112 10.70 -9.23 -3.62
C GLU A 112 9.71 -9.80 -2.60
N ASP A 113 8.66 -10.47 -3.08
CA ASP A 113 7.66 -11.10 -2.23
C ASP A 113 7.10 -12.33 -2.96
N GLU A 114 7.84 -13.44 -2.89
CA GLU A 114 7.53 -14.67 -3.62
C GLU A 114 6.33 -15.43 -3.02
N ASP A 115 5.95 -15.13 -1.78
CA ASP A 115 4.93 -15.83 -0.98
C ASP A 115 3.61 -15.04 -0.84
N GLY A 116 3.55 -13.80 -1.32
CA GLY A 116 2.41 -12.90 -1.14
C GLY A 116 1.19 -13.28 -2.00
N ASP A 117 0.01 -13.29 -1.38
CA ASP A 117 -1.28 -13.27 -2.10
C ASP A 117 -1.28 -12.08 -3.08
N GLU A 118 -1.77 -12.28 -4.31
CA GLU A 118 -1.84 -11.26 -5.37
C GLU A 118 -2.56 -9.99 -4.87
N GLU A 119 -1.81 -9.04 -4.31
CA GLU A 119 -2.32 -7.72 -3.99
C GLU A 119 -2.80 -7.09 -5.29
N ARG A 120 -4.12 -6.87 -5.37
CA ARG A 120 -4.77 -6.29 -6.53
C ARG A 120 -4.16 -4.92 -6.78
N TRP A 121 -3.35 -4.82 -7.84
CA TRP A 121 -2.68 -3.58 -8.22
C TRP A 121 -3.69 -2.45 -8.40
N ASP A 122 -3.55 -1.39 -7.60
CA ASP A 122 -4.32 -0.18 -7.74
C ASP A 122 -3.64 0.78 -8.72
N GLU A 123 -4.42 1.56 -9.47
CA GLU A 123 -3.89 2.57 -10.41
C GLU A 123 -3.07 3.66 -9.70
N GLU A 124 -3.15 3.72 -8.37
CA GLU A 124 -2.38 4.59 -7.48
C GLU A 124 -0.89 4.19 -7.38
N SER A 125 -0.51 2.97 -7.77
CA SER A 125 0.88 2.45 -7.75
C SER A 125 1.72 2.85 -8.98
N ARG A 126 1.46 4.02 -9.57
CA ARG A 126 2.16 4.52 -10.76
C ARG A 126 3.41 5.32 -10.39
N LEU A 127 4.40 5.31 -11.29
CA LEU A 127 5.65 6.03 -11.08
C LEU A 127 5.43 7.53 -10.84
N SER A 128 4.36 8.11 -11.40
CA SER A 128 3.96 9.51 -11.18
C SER A 128 3.77 9.91 -9.72
N ALA A 129 3.30 9.00 -8.85
CA ALA A 129 3.12 9.29 -7.43
C ALA A 129 4.46 9.39 -6.69
N ILE A 130 5.48 8.65 -7.14
CA ILE A 130 6.79 8.55 -6.49
C ILE A 130 7.79 9.58 -7.04
N ILE A 131 7.66 9.97 -8.32
CA ILE A 131 8.56 10.95 -8.97
C ILE A 131 8.86 12.19 -8.12
N PRO A 132 7.90 12.82 -7.41
CA PRO A 132 8.21 13.99 -6.58
C PRO A 132 9.24 13.72 -5.48
N ALA A 133 9.37 12.48 -4.98
CA ALA A 133 10.37 12.09 -3.99
C ALA A 133 11.80 12.26 -4.51
N ARG A 134 12.01 12.13 -5.84
CA ARG A 134 13.30 12.44 -6.49
C ARG A 134 13.65 13.93 -6.35
N ALA A 135 12.67 14.81 -6.53
CA ALA A 135 12.88 16.26 -6.43
C ALA A 135 13.09 16.69 -4.97
N GLU A 136 12.41 16.03 -4.02
CA GLU A 136 12.63 16.19 -2.57
C GLU A 136 14.06 15.77 -2.19
N LEU A 137 14.52 14.60 -2.63
CA LEU A 137 15.89 14.14 -2.41
C LEU A 137 16.91 15.11 -3.02
N ALA A 138 16.68 15.57 -4.25
CA ALA A 138 17.54 16.56 -4.90
C ALA A 138 17.60 17.90 -4.14
N ALA A 139 16.57 18.23 -3.35
CA ALA A 139 16.52 19.41 -2.50
C ALA A 139 17.21 19.23 -1.14
N GLY A 140 17.72 18.02 -0.86
CA GLY A 140 18.42 17.67 0.37
C GLY A 140 17.62 16.82 1.35
N ASP A 141 16.41 16.38 0.99
CA ASP A 141 15.61 15.50 1.84
C ASP A 141 16.13 14.07 1.81
N GLN A 142 16.86 13.67 2.86
CA GLN A 142 17.47 12.35 2.97
C GLN A 142 16.47 11.25 3.38
N ARG A 143 15.19 11.55 3.62
CA ARG A 143 14.20 10.54 4.03
C ARG A 143 14.08 9.40 3.02
N LEU A 144 14.17 9.68 1.71
CA LEU A 144 14.18 8.64 0.67
C LEU A 144 15.32 7.64 0.88
N LEU A 145 16.54 8.14 1.13
CA LEU A 145 17.70 7.29 1.36
C LEU A 145 17.55 6.50 2.67
N TYR A 146 17.00 7.11 3.72
CA TYR A 146 16.75 6.40 4.97
C TYR A 146 15.70 5.28 4.79
N LEU A 147 14.65 5.49 3.99
CA LEU A 147 13.69 4.44 3.61
C LEU A 147 14.37 3.30 2.84
N ALA A 148 15.32 3.63 1.96
CA ALA A 148 16.11 2.63 1.24
C ALA A 148 16.97 1.78 2.20
N TRP A 149 17.56 2.39 3.22
CA TRP A 149 18.31 1.65 4.25
C TRP A 149 17.38 0.76 5.11
N LEU A 150 16.21 1.27 5.51
CA LEU A 150 15.21 0.47 6.22
C LEU A 150 14.73 -0.74 5.41
N LEU A 151 14.68 -0.63 4.09
CA LEU A 151 14.34 -1.75 3.22
C LEU A 151 15.35 -2.90 3.34
N CYS A 152 16.65 -2.58 3.39
CA CYS A 152 17.70 -3.56 3.65
C CYS A 152 17.60 -4.17 5.06
N VAL A 153 17.25 -3.36 6.07
CA VAL A 153 17.00 -3.85 7.45
C VAL A 153 15.84 -4.85 7.47
N GLN A 154 14.70 -4.49 6.88
CA GLN A 154 13.50 -5.33 6.81
C GLN A 154 13.81 -6.69 6.17
N ASN A 155 14.57 -6.66 5.08
CA ASN A 155 14.95 -7.87 4.34
C ASN A 155 16.13 -8.62 4.95
N ARG A 156 16.59 -8.21 6.16
CA ARG A 156 17.67 -8.85 6.93
C ARG A 156 18.98 -8.97 6.14
N GLU A 157 19.26 -7.98 5.31
CA GLU A 157 20.48 -7.92 4.49
C GLU A 157 21.67 -7.35 5.28
N LEU A 158 21.40 -6.76 6.44
CA LEU A 158 22.40 -6.15 7.32
C LEU A 158 22.64 -7.02 8.54
N ALA A 159 23.86 -6.94 9.08
CA ALA A 159 24.19 -7.56 10.34
C ALA A 159 23.38 -6.93 11.49
N ASP A 160 23.04 -7.72 12.51
CA ASP A 160 22.23 -7.23 13.63
C ASP A 160 22.88 -6.07 14.40
N ASP A 161 24.21 -5.99 14.39
CA ASP A 161 25.04 -4.94 15.02
C ASP A 161 25.35 -3.75 14.09
N GLU A 162 24.86 -3.76 12.84
CA GLU A 162 25.08 -2.67 11.89
C GLU A 162 24.45 -1.37 12.44
N PRO A 163 25.25 -0.29 12.62
CA PRO A 163 24.77 0.93 13.23
C PRO A 163 23.79 1.68 12.32
N GLU A 164 22.66 2.12 12.89
CA GLU A 164 21.67 2.95 12.22
C GLU A 164 22.31 4.25 11.71
N PRO A 165 22.12 4.64 10.44
CA PRO A 165 22.59 5.93 9.93
C PRO A 165 21.83 7.09 10.60
N PRO A 166 22.30 8.34 10.48
CA PRO A 166 21.59 9.50 11.02
C PRO A 166 20.13 9.55 10.58
N VAL A 167 19.24 9.62 11.56
CA VAL A 167 17.79 9.64 11.32
C VAL A 167 17.37 11.02 10.80
N PRO A 168 16.84 11.13 9.56
CA PRO A 168 16.41 12.41 9.02
C PRO A 168 15.18 12.94 9.78
N ALA A 169 15.03 14.26 9.84
CA ALA A 169 13.84 14.88 10.41
C ALA A 169 12.61 14.62 9.54
N GLY A 170 11.43 14.51 10.15
CA GLY A 170 10.15 14.37 9.45
C GLY A 170 9.72 12.96 9.06
N LEU A 171 10.31 11.91 9.63
CA LEU A 171 9.85 10.53 9.34
C LEU A 171 8.46 10.23 9.91
N SER A 172 8.03 10.94 10.96
CA SER A 172 6.67 10.79 11.51
C SER A 172 5.57 11.29 10.57
N ARG A 173 5.94 12.03 9.51
CA ARG A 173 5.01 12.55 8.50
C ARG A 173 5.71 12.58 7.14
N LEU A 174 5.68 11.44 6.45
CA LEU A 174 6.14 11.34 5.08
C LEU A 174 5.30 12.26 4.17
N SER A 175 5.93 12.80 3.13
CA SER A 175 5.21 13.41 2.01
C SER A 175 4.42 12.34 1.26
N GLY A 176 3.42 12.73 0.47
CA GLY A 176 2.65 11.75 -0.32
C GLY A 176 3.52 10.90 -1.26
N SER A 177 4.62 11.47 -1.78
CA SER A 177 5.54 10.79 -2.67
C SER A 177 6.43 9.77 -1.95
N LEU A 178 6.91 10.10 -0.74
CA LEU A 178 7.65 9.18 0.13
C LEU A 178 6.75 8.07 0.69
N GLN A 179 5.49 8.39 0.99
CA GLN A 179 4.50 7.38 1.39
C GLN A 179 4.23 6.41 0.23
N ALA A 180 3.98 6.93 -0.98
CA ALA A 180 3.80 6.10 -2.17
C ALA A 180 5.02 5.20 -2.45
N LEU A 181 6.24 5.71 -2.21
CA LEU A 181 7.45 4.90 -2.32
C LEU A 181 7.50 3.78 -1.27
N ALA A 182 7.19 4.10 0.00
CA ALA A 182 7.18 3.13 1.08
C ALA A 182 6.13 2.03 0.86
N ASP A 183 4.93 2.41 0.41
CA ASP A 183 3.84 1.48 0.10
C ASP A 183 4.21 0.60 -1.10
N PHE A 184 4.77 1.21 -2.17
CA PHE A 184 5.22 0.46 -3.35
C PHE A 184 6.27 -0.59 -2.97
N LEU A 185 7.25 -0.23 -2.13
CA LEU A 185 8.31 -1.14 -1.67
C LEU A 185 7.88 -2.09 -0.54
N ARG A 186 6.63 -2.00 -0.06
CA ARG A 186 6.10 -2.77 1.07
C ARG A 186 6.94 -2.62 2.34
N LEU A 187 7.32 -1.38 2.67
CA LEU A 187 8.00 -1.11 3.93
C LEU A 187 7.05 -1.33 5.11
N ASP A 188 7.52 -2.07 6.11
CA ASP A 188 6.78 -2.42 7.31
C ASP A 188 6.47 -1.14 8.11
N ALA A 189 5.17 -0.92 8.33
CA ALA A 189 4.67 0.28 9.00
C ALA A 189 5.07 0.35 10.49
N ASP A 190 5.31 -0.79 11.15
CA ASP A 190 5.79 -0.82 12.53
C ASP A 190 7.29 -0.52 12.60
N LEU A 191 8.09 -1.02 11.66
CA LEU A 191 9.51 -0.66 11.50
C LEU A 191 9.67 0.83 11.21
N LEU A 192 8.92 1.35 10.24
CA LEU A 192 8.89 2.79 9.95
C LEU A 192 8.44 3.59 11.18
N GLY A 193 7.46 3.09 11.94
CA GLY A 193 7.00 3.70 13.17
C GLY A 193 8.06 3.73 14.29
N VAL A 194 8.91 2.71 14.38
CA VAL A 194 10.05 2.66 15.34
C VAL A 194 11.16 3.62 14.93
N ALA A 195 11.46 3.70 13.64
CA ALA A 195 12.40 4.67 13.10
C ALA A 195 11.92 6.11 13.34
N ALA A 196 10.65 6.38 13.04
CA ALA A 196 10.04 7.69 13.20
C ALA A 196 10.02 8.20 14.64
N ALA A 197 10.02 7.31 15.64
CA ALA A 197 10.09 7.71 17.05
C ALA A 197 11.40 8.44 17.42
N ALA A 198 12.50 8.18 16.70
CA ALA A 198 13.78 8.87 16.88
C ALA A 198 13.94 10.09 15.96
N SER A 199 13.01 10.31 15.02
CA SER A 199 13.04 11.42 14.09
C SER A 199 12.63 12.71 14.76
N ARG A 200 13.44 13.76 14.59
CA ARG A 200 13.03 15.13 14.93
C ARG A 200 11.88 15.57 14.01
N PRO A 201 10.96 16.45 14.45
CA PRO A 201 9.94 17.01 13.59
C PRO A 201 10.56 17.95 12.53
N LEU A 202 9.89 18.09 11.39
CA LEU A 202 10.24 19.13 10.42
C LEU A 202 9.94 20.52 10.99
N PRO A 203 10.70 21.56 10.61
CA PRO A 203 10.32 22.93 10.92
C PRO A 203 8.93 23.23 10.33
N GLU A 204 8.01 23.72 11.17
CA GLU A 204 6.59 23.89 10.82
C GLU A 204 6.32 24.93 9.72
N LYS A 205 7.30 25.79 9.41
CA LYS A 205 7.13 26.90 8.47
C LYS A 205 8.18 26.85 7.38
N GLU A 206 7.70 26.83 6.15
CA GLU A 206 8.53 27.11 4.99
C GLU A 206 9.17 28.51 5.11
N PRO A 207 10.37 28.69 4.54
CA PRO A 207 11.04 29.98 4.55
C PRO A 207 10.16 31.04 3.90
N SER A 208 9.89 32.13 4.62
CA SER A 208 9.06 33.21 4.10
C SER A 208 9.68 33.86 2.86
N ALA A 209 8.85 34.44 2.01
CA ALA A 209 9.31 35.17 0.82
C ALA A 209 10.36 36.25 1.16
N ALA A 210 10.29 36.87 2.34
CA ALA A 210 11.27 37.85 2.79
C ALA A 210 12.66 37.22 3.06
N VAL A 211 12.70 36.01 3.63
CA VAL A 211 13.95 35.27 3.86
C VAL A 211 14.56 34.83 2.53
N LEU A 212 13.75 34.28 1.64
CA LEU A 212 14.19 33.88 0.30
C LEU A 212 14.73 35.08 -0.50
N ARG A 213 14.01 36.22 -0.51
CA ARG A 213 14.49 37.46 -1.15
C ARG A 213 15.84 37.92 -0.61
N ARG A 214 16.05 37.82 0.71
CA ARG A 214 17.34 38.19 1.34
C ARG A 214 18.46 37.25 0.90
N TRP A 215 18.19 35.95 0.80
CA TRP A 215 19.15 34.98 0.29
C TRP A 215 19.47 35.22 -1.18
N VAL A 216 18.45 35.37 -2.04
CA VAL A 216 18.64 35.66 -3.48
C VAL A 216 19.48 36.93 -3.68
N LYS A 217 19.25 37.99 -2.89
CA LYS A 217 20.07 39.21 -2.96
C LYS A 217 21.56 38.98 -2.69
N ARG A 218 21.90 38.01 -1.83
CA ARG A 218 23.29 37.67 -1.47
C ARG A 218 23.99 36.78 -2.51
N LEU A 219 23.26 36.18 -3.45
CA LEU A 219 23.88 35.39 -4.51
C LEU A 219 24.72 36.29 -5.43
N PRO A 220 25.92 35.84 -5.86
CA PRO A 220 26.71 36.51 -6.90
C PRO A 220 25.91 36.77 -8.17
N GLU A 221 26.22 37.84 -8.90
CA GLU A 221 25.55 38.15 -10.18
C GLU A 221 25.76 37.05 -11.23
N ALA A 222 26.98 36.54 -11.34
CA ALA A 222 27.30 35.42 -12.23
C ALA A 222 26.44 34.17 -11.96
N ASP A 223 26.17 33.86 -10.68
CA ASP A 223 25.31 32.72 -10.31
C ASP A 223 23.85 32.97 -10.72
N LYS A 224 23.37 34.21 -10.60
CA LYS A 224 22.00 34.58 -11.03
C LYS A 224 21.87 34.49 -12.54
N ASP A 225 22.85 34.98 -13.28
CA ASP A 225 22.88 34.93 -14.74
C ASP A 225 22.89 33.49 -15.24
N GLU A 226 23.72 32.62 -14.64
CA GLU A 226 23.78 31.20 -14.98
C GLU A 226 22.44 30.48 -14.70
N VAL A 227 21.80 30.77 -13.57
CA VAL A 227 20.47 30.24 -13.24
C VAL A 227 19.45 30.66 -14.29
N LEU A 228 19.43 31.94 -14.69
CA LEU A 228 18.52 32.44 -15.73
C LEU A 228 18.79 31.81 -17.10
N LEU A 229 20.06 31.66 -17.48
CA LEU A 229 20.45 31.00 -18.73
C LEU A 229 19.98 29.54 -18.77
N ARG A 230 20.12 28.80 -17.67
CA ARG A 230 19.65 27.41 -17.59
C ARG A 230 18.13 27.31 -17.73
N VAL A 231 17.37 28.23 -17.14
CA VAL A 231 15.91 28.30 -17.34
C VAL A 231 15.56 28.54 -18.81
N LEU A 232 16.21 29.52 -19.46
CA LEU A 232 15.95 29.85 -20.86
C LEU A 232 16.31 28.72 -21.83
N ARG A 233 17.33 27.91 -21.51
CA ARG A 233 17.73 26.74 -22.31
C ARG A 233 16.86 25.50 -22.07
N GLY A 234 16.01 25.51 -21.05
CA GLY A 234 15.25 24.33 -20.64
C GLY A 234 16.06 23.32 -19.81
N ASP A 235 17.29 23.65 -19.41
CA ASP A 235 18.19 22.81 -18.59
C ASP A 235 17.90 22.96 -17.08
N GLY A 236 16.61 23.02 -16.75
CA GLY A 236 16.09 23.47 -15.45
C GLY A 236 15.37 22.42 -14.61
N GLY A 237 15.33 21.14 -15.04
CA GLY A 237 14.47 20.10 -14.43
C GLY A 237 14.58 19.99 -12.89
N LEU A 238 15.80 20.05 -12.35
CA LEU A 238 16.07 20.04 -10.90
C LEU A 238 16.60 21.38 -10.36
N LEU A 239 16.55 22.46 -11.14
CA LEU A 239 17.15 23.73 -10.76
C LEU A 239 16.55 24.30 -9.46
N ARG A 240 15.22 24.17 -9.29
CA ARG A 240 14.56 24.55 -8.04
C ARG A 240 15.11 23.77 -6.84
N SER A 241 15.24 22.45 -6.98
CA SER A 241 15.76 21.58 -5.92
C SER A 241 17.21 21.91 -5.58
N GLU A 242 18.04 22.14 -6.59
CA GLU A 242 19.43 22.58 -6.40
C GLU A 242 19.53 23.89 -5.62
N LEU A 243 18.69 24.89 -5.96
CA LEU A 243 18.65 26.17 -5.26
C LEU A 243 18.17 26.02 -3.81
N LEU A 244 17.15 25.20 -3.56
CA LEU A 244 16.69 24.91 -2.20
C LEU A 244 17.78 24.22 -1.39
N ARG A 245 18.49 23.26 -1.96
CA ARG A 245 19.63 22.61 -1.30
C ARG A 245 20.70 23.64 -0.92
N ARG A 246 21.07 24.54 -1.82
CA ARG A 246 22.01 25.64 -1.53
C ARG A 246 21.47 26.60 -0.46
N PHE A 247 20.16 26.86 -0.44
CA PHE A 247 19.51 27.72 0.55
C PHE A 247 19.52 27.10 1.95
N HIS A 248 19.17 25.82 2.06
CA HIS A 248 19.22 25.07 3.31
C HIS A 248 20.66 24.83 3.80
N GLY A 249 21.63 24.87 2.87
CA GLY A 249 23.04 24.62 3.13
C GLY A 249 23.38 23.13 3.04
N ALA A 250 24.65 22.79 3.25
CA ALA A 250 24.96 21.41 3.62
C ALA A 250 24.26 21.18 4.96
N THR A 251 23.35 20.20 5.00
CA THR A 251 22.88 19.64 6.27
C THR A 251 24.12 19.09 6.96
N GLU A 252 24.74 19.89 7.82
CA GLU A 252 25.71 19.36 8.78
C GLU A 252 24.91 18.38 9.63
N GLU A 253 25.14 17.10 9.35
CA GLU A 253 24.69 16.00 10.19
C GLU A 253 25.31 16.23 11.55
N ASP A 254 24.53 16.81 12.46
CA ASP A 254 24.90 16.91 13.87
C ASP A 254 25.13 15.46 14.34
N PRO A 255 26.39 15.03 14.56
CA PRO A 255 26.66 13.67 14.98
C PRO A 255 26.19 13.63 16.42
N ALA A 256 24.92 13.28 16.63
CA ALA A 256 24.41 12.98 17.95
C ALA A 256 25.30 11.86 18.49
N ALA A 257 26.25 12.26 19.36
CA ALA A 257 27.30 11.46 19.97
C ALA A 257 26.71 10.54 21.05
N GLY A 258 25.63 9.86 20.71
CA GLY A 258 25.07 8.75 21.48
C GLY A 258 25.34 7.45 20.76
N THR A 259 25.27 6.35 21.50
CA THR A 259 25.27 4.99 20.95
C THR A 259 24.13 4.89 19.95
N ARG A 260 24.45 4.74 18.66
CA ARG A 260 23.44 4.54 17.61
C ARG A 260 22.79 3.19 17.84
N ARG A 261 21.47 3.09 17.63
CA ARG A 261 20.76 1.80 17.64
C ARG A 261 21.32 0.94 16.52
N ALA A 262 21.30 -0.37 16.69
CA ALA A 262 21.68 -1.29 15.63
C ALA A 262 20.45 -1.74 14.81
N ALA A 263 20.67 -2.29 13.61
CA ALA A 263 19.61 -2.82 12.77
C ALA A 263 18.75 -3.87 13.51
N GLY A 264 19.37 -4.74 14.31
CA GLY A 264 18.69 -5.75 15.12
C GLY A 264 17.78 -5.15 16.19
N ASP A 265 18.17 -4.01 16.79
CA ASP A 265 17.33 -3.31 17.78
C ASP A 265 16.05 -2.77 17.14
N LEU A 266 16.14 -2.27 15.90
CA LEU A 266 15.00 -1.75 15.15
C LEU A 266 14.01 -2.88 14.82
N LEU A 267 14.52 -4.01 14.34
CA LEU A 267 13.70 -5.20 14.04
C LEU A 267 13.00 -5.72 15.29
N ALA A 268 13.74 -5.88 16.40
CA ALA A 268 13.17 -6.36 17.66
C ALA A 268 12.11 -5.41 18.23
N ALA A 269 12.30 -4.09 18.09
CA ALA A 269 11.31 -3.10 18.49
C ALA A 269 10.08 -3.11 17.57
N ALA A 270 10.26 -3.31 16.27
CA ALA A 270 9.17 -3.41 15.29
C ALA A 270 8.30 -4.64 15.57
N GLU A 271 8.93 -5.79 15.84
CA GLU A 271 8.23 -7.04 16.17
C GLU A 271 7.39 -6.92 17.45
N LYS A 272 7.94 -6.30 18.49
CA LYS A 272 7.18 -6.00 19.73
C LYS A 272 5.95 -5.13 19.45
N ARG A 273 6.13 -4.09 18.63
CA ARG A 273 5.05 -3.16 18.26
C ARG A 273 3.97 -3.87 17.44
N TRP A 274 4.37 -4.70 16.47
CA TRP A 274 3.48 -5.53 15.68
C TRP A 274 2.67 -6.48 16.59
N ALA A 275 3.32 -7.18 17.51
CA ALA A 275 2.66 -8.11 18.43
C ALA A 275 1.56 -7.43 19.27
N VAL A 276 1.86 -6.24 19.82
CA VAL A 276 0.88 -5.43 20.56
C VAL A 276 -0.30 -5.02 19.66
N ARG A 277 -0.04 -4.58 18.42
CA ARG A 277 -1.08 -4.19 17.46
C ARG A 277 -1.96 -5.39 17.09
N GLN A 278 -1.39 -6.56 16.84
CA GLN A 278 -2.14 -7.78 16.53
C GLN A 278 -3.03 -8.22 17.68
N GLN A 279 -2.54 -8.12 18.92
CA GLN A 279 -3.36 -8.41 20.10
C GLN A 279 -4.58 -7.47 20.16
N GLN A 280 -4.38 -6.17 19.97
CA GLN A 280 -5.47 -5.18 19.98
C GLN A 280 -6.50 -5.44 18.88
N ILE A 281 -6.07 -5.84 17.68
CA ILE A 281 -6.97 -6.21 16.58
C ILE A 281 -7.84 -7.41 16.97
N ARG A 282 -7.22 -8.48 17.48
CA ARG A 282 -7.94 -9.69 17.92
C ARG A 282 -8.95 -9.41 19.03
N GLU A 283 -8.59 -8.57 19.99
CA GLU A 283 -9.49 -8.14 21.07
C GLU A 283 -10.69 -7.35 20.53
N ARG A 284 -10.46 -6.41 19.59
CA ARG A 284 -11.53 -5.63 18.95
C ARG A 284 -12.48 -6.52 18.15
N GLU A 285 -11.94 -7.42 17.33
CA GLU A 285 -12.76 -8.35 16.56
C GLU A 285 -13.55 -9.30 17.46
N ALA A 286 -12.97 -9.78 18.56
CA ALA A 286 -13.66 -10.63 19.53
C ALA A 286 -14.79 -9.84 20.23
N ALA A 287 -14.55 -8.58 20.61
CA ALA A 287 -15.57 -7.72 21.18
C ALA A 287 -16.70 -7.43 20.18
N GLU A 288 -16.38 -7.19 18.91
CA GLU A 288 -17.37 -6.96 17.87
C GLU A 288 -18.21 -8.23 17.59
N ARG A 289 -17.57 -9.41 17.52
CA ARG A 289 -18.28 -10.69 17.40
C ARG A 289 -19.26 -10.90 18.56
N ARG A 290 -18.80 -10.70 19.80
CA ARG A 290 -19.68 -10.80 20.99
C ARG A 290 -20.86 -9.84 20.92
N ARG A 291 -20.63 -8.58 20.54
CA ARG A 291 -21.72 -7.61 20.36
C ARG A 291 -22.71 -8.05 19.29
N ARG A 292 -22.23 -8.57 18.15
CA ARG A 292 -23.10 -9.09 17.08
C ARG A 292 -23.89 -10.31 17.53
N GLU A 293 -23.29 -11.20 18.31
CA GLU A 293 -23.97 -12.36 18.90
C GLU A 293 -25.03 -11.94 19.93
N GLU A 294 -24.71 -11.01 20.82
CA GLU A 294 -25.64 -10.45 21.81
C GLU A 294 -26.83 -9.75 21.14
N THR A 295 -26.59 -8.92 20.11
CA THR A 295 -27.67 -8.26 19.38
C THR A 295 -28.49 -9.25 18.58
N ALA A 296 -27.88 -10.26 17.95
CA ALA A 296 -28.60 -11.32 17.26
C ALA A 296 -29.43 -12.19 18.22
N ALA A 297 -28.91 -12.50 19.41
CA ALA A 297 -29.62 -13.22 20.45
C ALA A 297 -30.81 -12.42 20.99
N ALA A 298 -30.61 -11.12 21.29
CA ALA A 298 -31.68 -10.24 21.74
C ALA A 298 -32.77 -10.05 20.67
N ALA A 299 -32.38 -9.88 19.39
CA ALA A 299 -33.33 -9.81 18.28
C ALA A 299 -34.09 -11.13 18.10
N ARG A 300 -33.42 -12.27 18.28
CA ARG A 300 -34.06 -13.59 18.27
C ARG A 300 -35.10 -13.70 19.38
N GLU A 301 -34.76 -13.35 20.62
CA GLU A 301 -35.71 -13.38 21.74
C GLU A 301 -36.91 -12.46 21.50
N GLN A 302 -36.70 -11.24 21.00
CA GLN A 302 -37.82 -10.35 20.65
C GLN A 302 -38.75 -10.95 19.59
N ARG A 303 -38.21 -11.66 18.59
CA ARG A 303 -39.02 -12.39 17.61
C ARG A 303 -39.82 -13.52 18.24
N LEU A 304 -39.20 -14.30 19.13
CA LEU A 304 -39.90 -15.38 19.85
C LEU A 304 -41.03 -14.81 20.73
N ASP A 305 -40.80 -13.69 21.42
CA ASP A 305 -41.82 -13.01 22.23
C ASP A 305 -42.98 -12.46 21.38
N ALA A 306 -42.70 -11.95 20.19
CA ALA A 306 -43.73 -11.52 19.25
C ALA A 306 -44.55 -12.72 18.73
N LEU A 307 -43.90 -13.84 18.43
CA LEU A 307 -44.56 -15.07 18.00
C LEU A 307 -45.44 -15.67 19.10
N ALA A 308 -44.98 -15.65 20.36
CA ALA A 308 -45.76 -16.10 21.51
C ALA A 308 -47.10 -15.35 21.63
N ARG A 309 -47.10 -14.04 21.37
CA ARG A 309 -48.31 -13.20 21.39
C ARG A 309 -49.26 -13.44 20.21
N HIS A 310 -48.75 -14.00 19.10
CA HIS A 310 -49.44 -14.10 17.82
C HIS A 310 -49.37 -15.52 17.21
N LEU A 311 -49.38 -16.56 18.04
CA LEU A 311 -49.12 -17.95 17.64
C LEU A 311 -50.03 -18.42 16.48
N VAL A 312 -51.33 -18.18 16.57
CA VAL A 312 -52.30 -18.58 15.54
C VAL A 312 -52.07 -17.83 14.21
N GLN A 313 -51.70 -16.55 14.27
CA GLN A 313 -51.41 -15.75 13.09
C GLN A 313 -50.11 -16.20 12.41
N ALA A 314 -49.10 -16.59 13.19
CA ALA A 314 -47.84 -17.12 12.67
C ALA A 314 -48.04 -18.43 11.90
N TRP A 315 -48.85 -19.36 12.41
CA TRP A 315 -49.19 -20.60 11.69
C TRP A 315 -49.98 -20.33 10.40
N ASN A 316 -50.93 -19.38 10.40
CA ASN A 316 -51.64 -18.99 9.18
C ASN A 316 -50.69 -18.37 8.14
N GLN A 317 -49.72 -17.57 8.57
CA GLN A 317 -48.71 -16.99 7.69
C GLN A 317 -47.81 -18.06 7.05
N VAL A 318 -47.49 -19.14 7.77
CA VAL A 318 -46.80 -20.31 7.19
C VAL A 318 -47.63 -20.93 6.06
N ASP A 319 -48.92 -21.16 6.29
CA ASP A 319 -49.83 -21.72 5.27
C ASP A 319 -49.93 -20.79 4.03
N GLU A 320 -49.99 -19.46 4.24
CA GLU A 320 -50.01 -18.46 3.17
C GLU A 320 -48.72 -18.46 2.33
N LEU A 321 -47.54 -18.47 2.98
CA LEU A 321 -46.24 -18.53 2.31
C LEU A 321 -46.06 -19.84 1.52
N ILE A 322 -46.59 -20.95 2.03
CA ILE A 322 -46.58 -22.24 1.33
C ILE A 322 -47.57 -22.26 0.15
N ALA A 323 -48.62 -21.43 0.18
CA ALA A 323 -49.62 -21.34 -0.88
C ALA A 323 -49.11 -20.56 -2.11
N THR A 324 -48.18 -19.61 -1.96
CA THR A 324 -47.65 -18.81 -3.08
C THR A 324 -46.83 -19.61 -4.11
N LYS A 325 -46.33 -20.79 -3.70
CA LYS A 325 -45.51 -21.70 -4.53
C LYS A 325 -44.21 -21.09 -5.06
N ARG A 326 -43.63 -20.11 -4.36
CA ARG A 326 -42.34 -19.50 -4.74
C ARG A 326 -41.20 -20.05 -3.88
N PRO A 327 -40.01 -20.29 -4.45
CA PRO A 327 -38.85 -20.71 -3.68
C PRO A 327 -38.53 -19.75 -2.52
N LYS A 328 -38.46 -18.44 -2.73
CA LYS A 328 -38.15 -17.51 -1.61
C LYS A 328 -39.16 -17.58 -0.46
N ASP A 329 -40.44 -17.85 -0.74
CA ASP A 329 -41.49 -17.91 0.27
C ASP A 329 -41.46 -19.23 1.05
N TYR A 330 -41.05 -20.32 0.40
CA TYR A 330 -40.78 -21.59 1.09
C TYR A 330 -39.57 -21.50 2.03
N ASP A 331 -38.55 -20.71 1.66
CA ASP A 331 -37.41 -20.44 2.55
C ASP A 331 -37.84 -19.60 3.77
N ALA A 332 -38.72 -18.62 3.54
CA ALA A 332 -39.32 -17.82 4.61
C ALA A 332 -40.22 -18.66 5.55
N ALA A 333 -41.04 -19.57 4.99
CA ALA A 333 -41.87 -20.48 5.77
C ALA A 333 -41.04 -21.44 6.65
N ALA A 334 -39.96 -22.01 6.09
CA ALA A 334 -39.03 -22.85 6.86
C ALA A 334 -38.36 -22.08 8.00
N THR A 335 -38.00 -20.81 7.77
CA THR A 335 -37.42 -19.93 8.80
C THR A 335 -38.43 -19.63 9.91
N LEU A 336 -39.68 -19.34 9.56
CA LEU A 336 -40.75 -19.07 10.54
C LEU A 336 -41.09 -20.30 11.37
N LEU A 337 -41.10 -21.49 10.76
CA LEU A 337 -41.31 -22.76 11.47
C LEU A 337 -40.16 -23.11 12.41
N LEU A 338 -38.91 -22.78 12.07
CA LEU A 338 -37.76 -22.90 12.97
C LEU A 338 -37.90 -22.00 14.21
N ASP A 339 -38.35 -20.76 14.03
CA ASP A 339 -38.59 -19.85 15.14
C ASP A 339 -39.77 -20.35 16.02
N LEU A 340 -40.83 -20.90 15.42
CA LEU A 340 -41.93 -21.54 16.17
C LEU A 340 -41.50 -22.81 16.92
N GLN A 341 -40.61 -23.62 16.33
CA GLN A 341 -40.02 -24.77 17.02
C GLN A 341 -39.19 -24.32 18.23
N ALA A 342 -38.37 -23.28 18.06
CA ALA A 342 -37.57 -22.71 19.14
C ALA A 342 -38.45 -22.14 20.26
N LEU A 343 -39.58 -21.51 19.91
CA LEU A 343 -40.58 -21.05 20.87
C LEU A 343 -41.20 -22.23 21.63
N ALA A 344 -41.62 -23.30 20.94
CA ALA A 344 -42.21 -24.49 21.56
C ALA A 344 -41.23 -25.20 22.51
N VAL A 345 -39.93 -25.25 22.18
CA VAL A 345 -38.88 -25.74 23.09
C VAL A 345 -38.79 -24.86 24.34
N ARG A 346 -38.87 -23.53 24.19
CA ARG A 346 -38.80 -22.56 25.30
C ARG A 346 -39.98 -22.68 26.26
N GLU A 347 -41.18 -22.91 25.73
CA GLU A 347 -42.43 -22.98 26.50
C GLU A 347 -42.77 -24.40 26.99
N GLY A 348 -42.05 -25.43 26.51
CA GLY A 348 -42.29 -26.83 26.88
C GLY A 348 -43.33 -27.55 26.01
N GLU A 349 -43.88 -26.88 25.00
CA GLU A 349 -44.97 -27.35 24.12
C GLU A 349 -44.45 -28.07 22.85
N ILE A 350 -43.30 -28.74 22.95
CA ILE A 350 -42.65 -29.36 21.79
C ILE A 350 -43.49 -30.48 21.15
N PHE A 351 -44.31 -31.16 21.94
CA PHE A 351 -45.19 -32.21 21.45
C PHE A 351 -46.34 -31.65 20.60
N GLU A 352 -46.94 -30.53 21.01
CA GLU A 352 -47.99 -29.86 20.22
C GLU A 352 -47.42 -29.33 18.90
N PHE A 353 -46.21 -28.76 18.93
CA PHE A 353 -45.50 -28.35 17.71
C PHE A 353 -45.26 -29.53 16.77
N ALA A 354 -44.76 -30.66 17.27
CA ALA A 354 -44.49 -31.85 16.47
C ALA A 354 -45.78 -32.40 15.82
N GLU A 355 -46.90 -32.40 16.55
CA GLU A 355 -48.19 -32.83 15.99
C GLU A 355 -48.67 -31.89 14.86
N GLN A 356 -48.55 -30.58 15.06
CA GLN A 356 -48.91 -29.60 14.02
C GLN A 356 -47.98 -29.67 12.80
N MET A 357 -46.68 -29.88 13.02
CA MET A 357 -45.70 -30.06 11.94
C MET A 357 -45.99 -31.34 11.13
N ALA A 358 -46.31 -32.45 11.80
CA ALA A 358 -46.69 -33.69 11.13
C ALA A 358 -47.90 -33.51 10.21
N ARG A 359 -48.95 -32.83 10.70
CA ARG A 359 -50.15 -32.49 9.90
C ARG A 359 -49.81 -31.57 8.71
N LEU A 360 -48.89 -30.61 8.90
CA LEU A 360 -48.44 -29.72 7.83
C LEU A 360 -47.66 -30.47 6.74
N ARG A 361 -46.77 -31.39 7.14
CA ARG A 361 -46.00 -32.25 6.23
C ARG A 361 -46.93 -33.17 5.43
N GLU A 362 -47.91 -33.79 6.07
CA GLU A 362 -48.91 -34.64 5.40
C GLU A 362 -49.70 -33.85 4.34
N ARG A 363 -50.19 -32.66 4.70
CA ARG A 363 -50.93 -31.76 3.81
C ARG A 363 -50.13 -31.32 2.58
N HIS A 364 -48.81 -31.24 2.70
CA HIS A 364 -47.91 -30.78 1.65
C HIS A 364 -46.94 -31.84 1.12
N ALA A 365 -47.20 -33.13 1.40
CA ALA A 365 -46.37 -34.25 0.96
C ALA A 365 -46.12 -34.30 -0.56
N ARG A 366 -47.04 -33.73 -1.36
CA ARG A 366 -46.93 -33.63 -2.83
C ARG A 366 -46.02 -32.49 -3.32
N LYS A 367 -45.32 -31.76 -2.43
CA LYS A 367 -44.40 -30.66 -2.75
C LYS A 367 -42.95 -31.00 -2.33
N PRO A 368 -42.18 -31.76 -3.13
CA PRO A 368 -40.87 -32.30 -2.72
C PRO A 368 -39.83 -31.23 -2.35
N SER A 369 -39.83 -30.08 -3.04
CA SER A 369 -38.89 -28.99 -2.78
C SER A 369 -39.14 -28.27 -1.45
N LEU A 370 -40.37 -28.30 -0.93
CA LEU A 370 -40.70 -27.77 0.38
C LEU A 370 -40.28 -28.74 1.49
N ILE A 371 -40.55 -30.03 1.30
CA ILE A 371 -40.15 -31.08 2.24
C ILE A 371 -38.62 -31.15 2.38
N ASP A 372 -37.88 -31.08 1.26
CA ASP A 372 -36.40 -31.02 1.28
C ASP A 372 -35.89 -29.84 2.14
N ARG A 373 -36.59 -28.70 2.12
CA ARG A 373 -36.21 -27.55 2.94
C ARG A 373 -36.51 -27.75 4.40
N PHE A 374 -37.64 -28.36 4.75
CA PHE A 374 -37.94 -28.74 6.14
C PHE A 374 -36.91 -29.75 6.68
N ASP A 375 -36.50 -30.72 5.86
CA ASP A 375 -35.52 -31.73 6.25
C ASP A 375 -34.12 -31.11 6.44
N ARG A 376 -33.72 -30.17 5.56
CA ARG A 376 -32.46 -29.41 5.70
C ARG A 376 -32.36 -28.64 7.01
N VAL A 377 -33.48 -28.11 7.49
CA VAL A 377 -33.54 -27.39 8.77
C VAL A 377 -33.94 -28.27 9.96
N ARG A 378 -34.05 -29.59 9.77
CA ARG A 378 -34.39 -30.59 10.80
C ARG A 378 -35.76 -30.35 11.49
N LEU A 379 -36.72 -29.85 10.73
CA LEU A 379 -38.13 -29.77 11.14
C LEU A 379 -38.83 -31.11 10.84
N ASN A 380 -38.72 -32.05 11.78
CA ASN A 380 -39.30 -33.40 11.70
C ASN A 380 -40.75 -33.45 12.17
#